data_AF-A0A963FGT1-F1
#
_entry.id   AF-A0A963FGT1-F1
#
_cell.length_a   1.000
_cell.length_b   1.000
_cell.length_c   1.000
_cell.angle_alpha   90.00
_cell.angle_beta   90.00
_cell.angle_gamma   90.00
#
_symmetry.space_group_name_H-M   'P 1'
#
loop_
_entity.id
_entity.type
_entity.pdbx_description
1 polymer ?
#
loop_
_entity_poly.entity_id
_entity_poly.type
_entity_poly.pdbx_seq_one_letter_code
_entity_poly.pdbx_strand_id
1 'polypeptide(L)'
;MFTYSNPFEAMSGFNTNLLDLAKNQYEAAKQLADINMRTSEKLMQKQLELFGLYLQANADQMDLLTKAKGFQELYAGQAELARGLAEKVMASARESAEVATGARDEVTAWMEKGAEAVAANLKEVTTPKAA
;
A
#
# COMPACT_ATOMS: atom_id res chain seq x y z
N MET A 1 -45.48 -25.97 -25.28
CA MET A 1 -44.96 -25.09 -26.35
C MET A 1 -43.49 -24.87 -26.01
N PHE A 2 -42.57 -25.48 -26.75
CA PHE A 2 -41.14 -25.39 -26.45
C PHE A 2 -40.63 -24.02 -26.90
N THR A 3 -40.33 -23.12 -25.96
CA THR A 3 -39.61 -21.88 -26.25
C THR A 3 -38.15 -22.22 -26.51
N TYR A 4 -37.78 -22.32 -27.79
CA TYR A 4 -36.38 -22.36 -28.18
C TYR A 4 -35.75 -21.01 -27.82
N SER A 5 -34.90 -21.00 -26.80
CA SER A 5 -33.94 -19.90 -26.61
C SER A 5 -33.19 -19.70 -27.92
N ASN A 6 -33.20 -18.48 -28.47
CA ASN A 6 -32.53 -18.20 -29.73
C ASN A 6 -31.01 -18.39 -29.53
N PRO A 7 -30.34 -19.29 -30.25
CA PRO A 7 -28.93 -19.59 -30.04
C PRO A 7 -28.03 -18.36 -30.22
N PHE A 8 -28.48 -17.36 -30.98
CA PHE A 8 -27.78 -16.08 -31.14
C PHE A 8 -27.80 -15.23 -29.86
N GLU A 9 -28.91 -15.18 -29.12
CA GLU A 9 -29.00 -14.45 -27.83
C GLU A 9 -28.21 -15.16 -26.72
N ALA A 10 -28.21 -16.50 -26.73
CA ALA A 10 -27.42 -17.29 -25.80
C ALA A 10 -25.91 -17.06 -26.02
N MET A 11 -25.46 -17.01 -27.28
CA MET A 11 -24.07 -16.70 -27.61
C MET A 11 -23.70 -15.24 -27.35
N SER A 12 -24.60 -14.28 -27.57
CA SER A 12 -24.32 -12.87 -27.24
C SER A 12 -24.23 -12.64 -25.73
N GLY A 13 -25.12 -13.24 -24.93
CA GLY A 13 -25.04 -13.16 -23.47
C GLY A 13 -23.78 -13.80 -22.91
N PHE A 14 -23.37 -14.95 -23.45
CA PHE A 14 -22.11 -15.60 -23.10
C PHE A 14 -20.88 -14.73 -23.43
N ASN A 15 -20.87 -14.10 -24.61
CA ASN A 15 -19.76 -13.23 -25.02
C ASN A 15 -19.63 -11.97 -24.14
N THR A 16 -20.75 -11.36 -23.77
CA THR A 16 -20.76 -10.20 -22.84
C THR A 16 -20.26 -10.58 -21.46
N ASN A 17 -20.70 -11.72 -20.91
CA ASN A 17 -20.25 -12.21 -19.60
C ASN A 17 -18.73 -12.50 -19.56
N LEU A 18 -18.17 -13.05 -20.65
CA LEU A 18 -16.72 -13.24 -20.76
C LEU A 18 -15.96 -11.91 -20.80
N LEU A 19 -16.50 -10.92 -21.51
CA LEU A 19 -15.89 -9.60 -21.62
C LEU A 19 -15.88 -8.88 -20.26
N ASP A 20 -16.96 -8.98 -19.50
CA ASP A 20 -17.08 -8.36 -18.17
C ASP A 20 -16.24 -9.10 -17.12
N LEU A 21 -16.12 -10.43 -17.21
CA LEU A 21 -15.15 -11.19 -16.42
C LEU A 21 -13.72 -10.70 -16.69
N ALA A 22 -13.33 -10.53 -17.95
CA ALA A 22 -12.01 -10.06 -18.32
C ALA A 22 -11.72 -8.63 -17.80
N LYS A 23 -12.71 -7.72 -17.88
CA LYS A 23 -12.59 -6.36 -17.30
C LYS A 23 -12.42 -6.40 -15.79
N ASN A 24 -13.23 -7.18 -15.07
CA ASN A 24 -13.16 -7.30 -13.62
C ASN A 24 -11.79 -7.82 -13.15
N GLN A 25 -11.22 -8.81 -13.88
CA GLN A 25 -9.87 -9.31 -13.60
C GLN A 25 -8.79 -8.25 -13.87
N TYR A 26 -8.92 -7.50 -14.96
CA TYR A 26 -8.00 -6.41 -15.28
C TYR A 26 -8.03 -5.29 -14.22
N GLU A 27 -9.22 -4.90 -13.78
CA GLU A 27 -9.39 -3.90 -12.73
C GLU A 27 -8.83 -4.36 -11.39
N ALA A 28 -9.05 -5.63 -11.01
CA ALA A 28 -8.45 -6.22 -9.82
C ALA A 28 -6.92 -6.22 -9.87
N ALA A 29 -6.33 -6.60 -11.01
CA ALA A 29 -4.88 -6.58 -11.21
C ALA A 29 -4.32 -5.15 -11.13
N LYS A 30 -5.01 -4.17 -11.74
CA LYS A 30 -4.65 -2.76 -11.67
C LYS A 30 -4.68 -2.24 -10.23
N GLN A 31 -5.74 -2.54 -9.46
CA GLN A 31 -5.84 -2.12 -8.07
C GLN A 31 -4.68 -2.65 -7.22
N LEU A 32 -4.29 -3.91 -7.41
CA LEU A 32 -3.14 -4.49 -6.71
C LEU A 32 -1.81 -3.82 -7.10
N ALA A 33 -1.63 -3.51 -8.39
CA ALA A 33 -0.46 -2.76 -8.87
C ALA A 33 -0.40 -1.36 -8.25
N ASP A 34 -1.53 -0.66 -8.17
CA ASP A 34 -1.63 0.66 -7.56
C ASP A 34 -1.31 0.61 -6.05
N ILE A 35 -1.78 -0.41 -5.33
CA ILE A 35 -1.44 -0.63 -3.90
C ILE A 35 0.08 -0.82 -3.74
N ASN A 36 0.70 -1.63 -4.60
CA ASN A 36 2.14 -1.86 -4.56
C ASN A 36 2.94 -0.59 -4.85
N MET A 37 2.58 0.16 -5.90
CA MET A 37 3.25 1.44 -6.23
C MET A 37 3.14 2.43 -5.07
N ARG A 38 1.95 2.67 -4.52
CA ARG A 38 1.77 3.57 -3.37
C ARG A 38 2.59 3.14 -2.16
N THR A 39 2.63 1.84 -1.87
CA THR A 39 3.42 1.31 -0.74
C THR A 39 4.91 1.53 -0.97
N SER A 40 5.40 1.24 -2.17
CA SER A 40 6.79 1.42 -2.57
C SER A 40 7.22 2.89 -2.53
N GLU A 41 6.37 3.80 -3.00
CA GLU A 41 6.61 5.25 -2.90
C GLU A 41 6.75 5.71 -1.46
N LYS A 42 5.84 5.29 -0.57
CA LYS A 42 5.89 5.61 0.87
C LYS A 42 7.16 5.05 1.53
N LEU A 43 7.54 3.82 1.21
CA LEU A 43 8.78 3.22 1.73
C LEU A 43 10.03 3.97 1.25
N MET A 44 10.07 4.36 -0.02
CA MET A 44 11.18 5.13 -0.58
C MET A 44 11.28 6.52 0.07
N GLN A 45 10.15 7.18 0.33
CA GLN A 45 10.12 8.43 1.09
C GLN A 45 10.72 8.24 2.50
N LYS A 46 10.40 7.14 3.20
CA LYS A 46 10.99 6.84 4.51
C LYS A 46 12.49 6.57 4.45
N GLN A 47 12.98 5.91 3.40
CA GLN A 47 14.43 5.73 3.20
C GLN A 47 15.15 7.07 2.99
N LEU A 48 14.57 7.99 2.21
CA LEU A 48 15.11 9.34 2.02
C LEU A 48 15.08 10.16 3.31
N GLU A 49 14.02 10.03 4.09
CA GLU A 49 13.89 10.69 5.39
C GLU A 49 14.97 10.23 6.37
N LEU A 50 15.18 8.92 6.50
CA LEU A 50 16.26 8.35 7.32
C LEU A 50 17.63 8.85 6.86
N PHE A 51 17.88 8.90 5.55
CA PHE A 51 19.11 9.45 5.01
C PHE A 51 19.30 10.94 5.36
N GLY A 52 18.23 11.74 5.26
CA GLY A 52 18.22 13.13 5.71
C GLY A 52 18.54 13.28 7.20
N LEU A 53 18.00 12.40 8.04
CA LEU A 53 18.31 12.35 9.48
C LEU A 53 19.80 12.07 9.74
N TYR A 54 20.40 11.14 8.99
CA TYR A 54 21.84 10.88 9.11
C TYR A 54 22.68 12.08 8.69
N LEU A 55 22.35 12.73 7.57
CA LEU A 55 23.07 13.94 7.14
C LEU A 55 22.96 15.06 8.17
N GLN A 56 21.77 15.28 8.73
CA GLN A 56 21.55 16.28 9.77
C GLN A 56 22.37 15.96 11.02
N ALA A 57 22.36 14.70 11.49
CA ALA A 57 23.14 14.30 12.66
C ALA A 57 24.65 14.54 12.48
N ASN A 58 25.18 14.28 11.27
CA ASN A 58 26.58 14.59 10.97
C ASN A 58 26.86 16.10 10.98
N ALA A 59 25.97 16.90 10.39
CA ALA A 59 26.10 18.35 10.40
C ALA A 59 26.05 18.91 11.84
N ASP A 60 25.10 18.45 12.65
CA ASP A 60 24.95 18.86 14.04
C ASP A 60 26.17 18.45 14.89
N GLN A 61 26.74 17.27 14.63
CA GLN A 61 27.96 16.82 15.31
C GLN A 61 29.18 17.66 14.92
N MET A 62 29.33 18.04 13.66
CA MET A 62 30.37 18.98 13.24
C MET A 62 30.19 20.37 13.87
N ASP A 63 28.94 20.85 13.97
CA ASP A 63 28.63 22.13 14.61
C ASP A 63 29.01 22.11 16.09
N LEU A 64 28.67 21.03 16.81
CA LEU A 64 29.04 20.83 18.21
C LEU A 64 30.57 20.80 18.40
N LEU A 65 31.29 20.09 17.54
CA LEU A 65 32.76 20.02 17.61
C LEU A 65 33.44 21.37 17.38
N THR A 66 32.87 22.23 16.53
CA THR A 66 33.45 23.54 16.22
C THR A 66 33.08 24.64 17.22
N LYS A 67 31.94 24.50 17.91
CA LYS A 67 31.41 25.54 18.82
C LYS A 67 31.62 25.26 20.31
N ALA A 68 31.77 24.00 20.72
CA ALA A 68 31.90 23.65 22.14
C ALA A 68 33.17 24.25 22.75
N LYS A 69 33.03 24.97 23.87
CA LYS A 69 34.13 25.63 24.59
C LYS A 69 34.78 24.73 25.66
N GLY A 70 34.61 23.42 25.53
CA GLY A 70 35.22 22.44 26.42
C GLY A 70 34.49 21.10 26.44
N PHE A 71 35.07 20.14 27.17
CA PHE A 71 34.58 18.77 27.22
C PHE A 71 33.17 18.64 27.82
N GLN A 72 32.80 19.44 28.82
CA GLN A 72 31.45 19.39 29.41
C GLN A 72 30.37 19.81 28.41
N GLU A 73 30.58 20.88 27.64
CA GLU A 73 29.64 21.30 26.59
C GLU A 73 29.57 20.26 25.46
N LEU A 74 30.72 19.67 25.09
CA LEU A 74 30.77 18.60 24.09
C LEU A 74 29.96 17.37 24.55
N TYR A 75 30.14 16.93 25.79
CA TYR A 75 29.44 15.77 26.32
C TYR A 75 27.93 16.00 26.45
N ALA A 76 27.52 17.17 26.96
CA ALA A 76 26.11 17.55 27.04
C ALA A 76 25.48 17.62 25.65
N GLY A 77 26.14 18.25 24.68
CA GLY A 77 25.66 18.33 23.30
C GLY A 77 25.58 16.95 22.64
N GLN A 78 26.54 16.05 22.85
CA GLN A 78 26.47 14.69 22.31
C GLN A 78 25.28 13.91 22.87
N ALA A 79 25.00 14.04 24.17
CA ALA A 79 23.84 13.40 24.80
C ALA A 79 22.52 13.93 24.23
N GLU A 80 22.44 15.24 23.97
CA GLU A 80 21.27 15.87 23.37
C GLU A 80 21.07 15.46 21.91
N LEU A 81 22.14 15.43 21.10
CA LEU A 81 22.09 14.94 19.72
C LEU A 81 21.69 13.47 19.66
N ALA A 82 22.24 12.63 20.54
CA ALA A 82 21.88 11.21 20.60
C ALA A 82 20.41 11.03 20.95
N ARG A 83 19.88 11.80 21.92
CA ARG A 83 18.47 11.75 22.30
C ARG A 83 17.56 12.20 21.16
N GLY A 84 17.87 13.33 20.53
CA GLY A 84 17.11 13.86 19.40
C GLY A 84 17.11 12.91 18.19
N LEU A 85 18.26 12.30 17.88
CA LEU A 85 18.35 11.30 16.82
C LEU A 85 17.50 10.06 17.16
N ALA A 86 17.57 9.56 18.40
CA ALA A 86 16.78 8.42 18.84
C ALA A 86 15.26 8.69 18.73
N GLU A 87 14.81 9.89 19.13
CA GLU A 87 13.40 10.29 19.00
C GLU A 87 12.95 10.33 17.53
N LYS A 88 13.77 10.91 16.64
CA LYS A 88 13.46 10.98 15.19
C LYS A 88 13.47 9.60 14.53
N VAL A 89 14.41 8.73 14.88
CA VAL A 89 14.46 7.35 14.38
C VAL A 89 13.24 6.56 14.87
N MET A 90 12.85 6.71 16.14
CA MET A 90 11.65 6.07 16.69
C MET A 90 10.37 6.55 16.00
N ALA A 91 10.27 7.83 15.66
CA ALA A 91 9.16 8.36 14.87
C ALA A 91 9.11 7.72 13.47
N SER A 92 10.25 7.72 12.76
CA SER A 92 10.35 7.10 11.42
C SER A 92 10.02 5.60 11.43
N ALA A 93 10.39 4.88 12.50
CA ALA A 93 10.05 3.48 12.68
C ALA A 93 8.54 3.25 12.88
N ARG A 94 7.87 4.11 13.66
CA ARG A 94 6.40 4.06 13.84
C ARG A 94 5.67 4.33 12.53
N GLU A 95 6.08 5.37 11.82
CA GLU A 95 5.46 5.72 10.54
C GLU A 95 5.69 4.63 9.48
N SER A 96 6.85 3.97 9.49
CA SER A 96 7.11 2.81 8.63
C SER A 96 6.20 1.62 8.98
N ALA A 97 5.92 1.40 10.27
CA ALA A 97 4.94 0.40 10.71
C ALA A 97 3.53 0.74 10.23
N GLU A 98 3.14 2.01 10.26
CA GLU A 98 1.85 2.49 9.74
C GLU A 98 1.71 2.27 8.23
N VAL A 99 2.78 2.49 7.46
CA VAL A 99 2.81 2.17 6.02
C VAL A 99 2.57 0.67 5.80
N ALA A 100 3.22 -0.18 6.58
CA ALA A 100 3.07 -1.63 6.48
C ALA A 100 1.66 -2.10 6.88
N THR A 101 1.08 -1.56 7.95
CA THR A 101 -0.29 -1.88 8.36
C THR A 101 -1.30 -1.39 7.33
N GLY A 102 -1.13 -0.17 6.80
CA GLY A 102 -2.01 0.36 5.76
C GLY A 102 -1.96 -0.49 4.48
N ALA A 103 -0.78 -0.91 4.05
CA ALA A 103 -0.64 -1.80 2.90
C ALA A 103 -1.33 -3.15 3.13
N ARG A 104 -1.20 -3.73 4.34
CA ARG A 104 -1.91 -4.96 4.72
C ARG A 104 -3.42 -4.77 4.62
N ASP A 105 -3.95 -3.69 5.19
CA ASP A 105 -5.39 -3.44 5.21
C ASP A 105 -5.94 -3.18 3.80
N GLU A 106 -5.19 -2.46 2.95
CA GLU A 106 -5.54 -2.27 1.53
C GLU A 106 -5.56 -3.60 0.75
N VAL A 107 -4.61 -4.50 1.00
CA VAL A 107 -4.59 -5.84 0.38
C VAL A 107 -5.74 -6.72 0.90
N THR A 108 -6.05 -6.67 2.20
CA THR A 108 -7.20 -7.40 2.76
C THR A 108 -8.50 -6.93 2.14
N ALA A 109 -8.71 -5.61 2.04
CA ALA A 109 -9.90 -5.05 1.38
C ALA A 109 -9.97 -5.42 -0.11
N TRP A 110 -8.83 -5.49 -0.81
CA TRP A 110 -8.77 -5.98 -2.18
C TRP A 110 -9.18 -7.45 -2.30
N MET A 111 -8.74 -8.31 -1.39
CA MET A 111 -9.14 -9.72 -1.34
C MET A 111 -10.64 -9.88 -1.06
N GLU A 112 -11.18 -9.13 -0.11
CA GLU A 112 -12.61 -9.14 0.23
C GLU A 112 -13.47 -8.77 -0.99
N LYS A 113 -13.11 -7.70 -1.72
CA LYS A 113 -13.76 -7.33 -2.97
C LYS A 113 -13.69 -8.43 -4.04
N GLY A 114 -12.55 -9.11 -4.13
CA GLY A 114 -12.39 -10.26 -5.03
C GLY A 114 -13.34 -11.40 -4.69
N ALA A 115 -13.49 -11.72 -3.40
CA ALA A 115 -14.42 -12.75 -2.94
C ALA A 115 -15.88 -12.37 -3.21
N GLU A 116 -16.26 -11.11 -2.98
CA GLU A 116 -17.59 -10.58 -3.30
C GLU A 116 -17.90 -10.66 -4.80
N ALA A 117 -16.94 -10.29 -5.65
CA ALA A 117 -17.09 -10.37 -7.11
C ALA A 117 -17.30 -11.82 -7.58
N VAL A 118 -16.55 -12.78 -7.03
CA VAL A 118 -16.74 -14.21 -7.33
C VAL A 118 -18.11 -14.70 -6.85
N ALA A 119 -18.55 -14.31 -5.66
CA ALA A 119 -19.85 -14.69 -5.12
C ALA A 119 -21.02 -14.10 -5.94
N ALA A 120 -20.89 -12.86 -6.43
CA ALA A 120 -21.87 -12.23 -7.30
C ALA A 120 -21.98 -12.96 -8.66
N ASN A 121 -20.83 -13.26 -9.28
CA ASN A 121 -20.78 -13.99 -10.55
C ASN A 121 -21.33 -15.42 -10.42
N LEU A 122 -21.06 -16.12 -9.32
CA LEU A 122 -21.63 -17.45 -9.05
C LEU A 122 -23.16 -17.40 -8.94
N LYS A 123 -23.73 -16.36 -8.32
CA LYS A 123 -25.19 -16.17 -8.26
C LYS A 123 -25.77 -15.92 -9.65
N GLU A 124 -25.15 -15.08 -10.48
CA GLU A 124 -25.64 -14.86 -11.85
C GLU A 124 -25.58 -16.11 -12.73
N VAL A 125 -24.55 -16.95 -12.58
CA VAL A 125 -24.41 -18.20 -13.35
C VAL A 125 -25.34 -19.31 -12.84
N THR A 126 -25.70 -19.32 -11.56
CA THR A 126 -26.52 -20.39 -10.94
C THR A 126 -27.99 -20.05 -10.74
N THR A 127 -28.41 -18.79 -10.91
CA THR A 127 -29.84 -18.45 -10.92
C THR A 127 -30.42 -18.93 -12.25
N PRO A 128 -31.28 -19.97 -12.29
CA PRO A 128 -32.01 -20.28 -13.51
C PRO A 128 -32.90 -19.09 -13.80
N LYS A 129 -32.81 -18.50 -15.01
CA LYS A 129 -33.84 -17.56 -15.48
C LYS A 129 -35.17 -18.31 -15.36
N ALA A 130 -36.01 -17.91 -14.40
CA ALA A 130 -37.25 -18.59 -14.08
C ALA A 130 -38.06 -18.82 -15.36
N ALA A 131 -38.56 -20.05 -15.49
CA ALA A 131 -39.29 -20.60 -16.64
C ALA A 131 -40.55 -19.81 -17.00
#